data_AF-A0A0Q0GAE1-F1
#
_entry.id   AF-A0A0Q0GAE1-F1
#
_cell.length_a   1.000
_cell.length_b   1.000
_cell.length_c   1.000
_cell.angle_alpha   90.00
_cell.angle_beta   90.00
_cell.angle_gamma   90.00
#
_symmetry.space_group_name_H-M   'P 1'
#
loop_
_entity.id
_entity.type
_entity.pdbx_description
1 polymer ?
#
loop_
_entity_poly.entity_id
_entity_poly.type
_entity_poly.pdbx_seq_one_letter_code
_entity_poly.pdbx_strand_id
1 'polypeptide(L)'
;MNTPVNPAAFAAENATVEEKIRAFLVSELAEWSINPDNVYINGVNNPEERLVISSSSLTAEAANRVFEKDAPSYSTRTAGLFTVAYSYADEHRLAAPDLAKVGEVIGQLVNDLG
;
A
#
# COMPACT_ATOMS: atom_id res chain seq x y z
N MET A 1 -17.86 36.69 -13.54
CA MET A 1 -17.60 36.37 -12.13
C MET A 1 -16.72 35.14 -12.13
N ASN A 2 -15.47 35.26 -11.70
CA ASN A 2 -14.53 34.14 -11.71
C ASN A 2 -14.69 33.42 -10.36
N THR A 3 -15.20 32.20 -10.40
CA THR A 3 -15.28 31.34 -9.22
C THR A 3 -13.87 31.19 -8.64
N PRO A 4 -13.67 31.38 -7.32
CA PRO A 4 -12.37 31.15 -6.71
C PRO A 4 -11.98 29.69 -6.94
N VAL A 5 -10.93 29.53 -7.73
CA VAL A 5 -10.25 28.26 -8.02
C VAL A 5 -9.64 27.79 -6.69
N ASN A 6 -10.23 26.79 -6.03
CA ASN A 6 -9.64 26.22 -4.81
C ASN A 6 -8.34 25.50 -5.21
N PRO A 7 -7.16 25.97 -4.78
CA PRO A 7 -5.89 25.39 -5.20
C PRO A 7 -5.77 23.90 -4.82
N ALA A 8 -6.40 23.47 -3.72
CA ALA A 8 -6.41 22.07 -3.28
C ALA A 8 -7.26 21.18 -4.19
N ALA A 9 -8.36 21.71 -4.74
CA ALA A 9 -9.19 20.98 -5.70
C ALA A 9 -8.50 20.86 -7.07
N PHE A 10 -7.82 21.92 -7.52
CA PHE A 10 -7.06 21.91 -8.78
C PHE A 10 -5.79 21.06 -8.72
N ALA A 11 -5.15 20.97 -7.55
CA ALA A 11 -4.04 20.05 -7.32
C ALA A 11 -4.51 18.58 -7.35
N ALA A 12 -5.70 18.27 -6.81
CA ALA A 12 -6.27 16.92 -6.86
C ALA A 12 -6.66 16.47 -8.28
N GLU A 13 -7.12 17.40 -9.14
CA GLU A 13 -7.46 17.10 -10.53
C GLU A 13 -6.23 16.82 -11.41
N ASN A 14 -5.09 17.49 -11.15
CA ASN A 14 -3.83 17.33 -11.90
C ASN A 14 -2.81 16.40 -11.21
N ALA A 15 -3.15 15.79 -10.09
CA ALA A 15 -2.28 14.85 -9.40
C ALA A 15 -1.96 13.65 -10.31
N THR A 16 -0.70 13.26 -10.34
CA THR A 16 -0.24 12.01 -10.96
C THR A 16 -0.98 10.82 -10.33
N VAL A 17 -1.07 9.71 -11.08
CA VAL A 17 -1.69 8.47 -10.55
C VAL A 17 -1.02 8.05 -9.24
N GLU A 18 0.31 8.19 -9.13
CA GLU A 18 1.05 7.88 -7.92
C GLU A 18 0.66 8.76 -6.73
N GLU A 19 0.47 10.07 -6.94
CA GLU A 19 -0.01 10.99 -5.90
C GLU A 19 -1.43 10.65 -5.44
N LYS A 20 -2.31 10.25 -6.37
CA LYS A 20 -3.68 9.80 -6.04
C LYS A 20 -3.66 8.51 -5.22
N ILE A 21 -2.84 7.54 -5.61
CA ILE A 21 -2.63 6.29 -4.86
C ILE A 21 -2.13 6.59 -3.45
N ARG A 22 -1.07 7.40 -3.33
CA ARG A 22 -0.50 7.76 -2.03
C ARG A 22 -1.53 8.46 -1.14
N ALA A 23 -2.26 9.45 -1.67
CA ALA A 23 -3.27 10.18 -0.92
C ALA A 23 -4.40 9.27 -0.43
N PHE A 24 -4.87 8.36 -1.27
CA PHE A 24 -5.88 7.37 -0.90
C PHE A 24 -5.38 6.44 0.21
N LEU A 25 -4.17 5.87 0.06
CA LEU A 25 -3.59 4.99 1.08
C LEU A 25 -3.38 5.70 2.42
N VAL A 26 -2.90 6.95 2.41
CA VAL A 26 -2.75 7.76 3.63
C VAL A 26 -4.09 7.97 4.32
N SER A 27 -5.16 8.23 3.56
CA SER A 27 -6.51 8.40 4.09
C SER A 27 -7.05 7.11 4.70
N GLU A 28 -7.02 6.01 3.94
CA GLU A 28 -7.59 4.73 4.36
C GLU A 28 -6.82 4.07 5.50
N LEU A 29 -5.51 4.34 5.62
CA LEU A 29 -4.65 3.76 6.65
C LEU A 29 -4.40 4.71 7.83
N ALA A 30 -5.04 5.89 7.85
CA ALA A 30 -4.86 6.90 8.88
C ALA A 30 -5.21 6.39 10.29
N GLU A 31 -6.21 5.51 10.41
CA GLU A 31 -6.63 4.91 11.68
C GLU A 31 -5.48 4.19 12.38
N TRP A 32 -4.57 3.56 11.63
CA TRP A 32 -3.40 2.86 12.16
C TRP A 32 -2.14 3.72 12.21
N SER A 33 -2.23 5.01 11.90
CA SER A 33 -1.07 5.92 11.81
C SER A 33 0.04 5.40 10.89
N ILE A 34 -0.35 4.70 9.81
CA ILE A 34 0.59 4.12 8.86
C ILE A 34 0.97 5.13 7.79
N ASN A 35 2.27 5.28 7.57
CA ASN A 35 2.79 5.91 6.36
C ASN A 35 3.03 4.83 5.29
N PRO A 36 2.28 4.83 4.17
CA PRO A 36 2.37 3.78 3.15
C PRO A 36 3.72 3.70 2.44
N ASP A 37 4.58 4.72 2.54
CA ASP A 37 5.93 4.70 1.98
C ASP A 37 6.96 4.04 2.90
N ASN A 38 6.65 3.94 4.20
CA ASN A 38 7.53 3.40 5.24
C ASN A 38 7.01 2.08 5.83
N VAL A 39 5.98 1.50 5.21
CA VAL A 39 5.46 0.18 5.54
C VAL A 39 5.59 -0.70 4.30
N TYR A 40 6.07 -1.91 4.52
CA TYR A 40 6.46 -2.84 3.48
C TYR A 40 5.67 -4.13 3.57
N ILE A 41 5.24 -4.65 2.43
CA ILE A 41 4.84 -6.05 2.29
C ILE A 41 6.09 -6.85 2.02
N ASN A 42 6.54 -7.61 3.02
CA ASN A 42 7.68 -8.51 2.86
C ASN A 42 7.17 -9.93 2.67
N GLY A 43 7.60 -10.55 1.57
CA GLY A 43 7.29 -11.93 1.24
C GLY A 43 8.49 -12.85 1.45
N VAL A 44 8.24 -14.03 2.00
CA VAL A 44 9.24 -15.08 2.19
C VAL A 44 9.04 -16.22 1.21
N ASN A 45 10.12 -16.96 0.92
CA ASN A 45 10.08 -18.13 0.04
C ASN A 45 9.17 -19.25 0.58
N ASN A 46 9.25 -19.53 1.88
CA ASN A 46 8.40 -20.47 2.58
C ASN A 46 8.36 -20.16 4.09
N PRO A 47 7.37 -20.68 4.84
CA PRO A 47 7.21 -20.38 6.27
C PRO A 47 8.29 -20.96 7.19
N GLU A 48 9.04 -21.97 6.73
CA GLU A 48 10.04 -22.70 7.53
C GLU A 48 11.39 -21.98 7.52
N GLU A 49 11.88 -21.63 6.33
CA GLU A 49 13.15 -20.93 6.12
C GLU A 49 13.02 -19.43 6.35
N ARG A 50 11.83 -18.86 6.09
CA ARG A 50 11.52 -17.42 6.24
C ARG A 50 12.52 -16.50 5.54
N LEU A 51 13.12 -16.97 4.45
CA LEU A 51 14.03 -16.16 3.64
C LEU A 51 13.20 -15.13 2.87
N VAL A 52 13.45 -13.85 3.11
CA VAL A 52 12.74 -12.76 2.44
C VAL A 52 13.19 -12.67 0.99
N ILE A 53 12.23 -12.82 0.06
CA ILE A 53 12.45 -12.82 -1.39
C ILE A 53 11.79 -11.64 -2.10
N SER A 54 10.88 -10.95 -1.43
CA SER A 54 10.24 -9.74 -1.93
C SER A 54 10.00 -8.73 -0.81
N SER A 55 10.03 -7.45 -1.17
CA SER A 55 9.78 -6.33 -0.28
C SER A 55 9.36 -5.15 -1.12
N SER A 56 8.12 -4.68 -0.94
CA SER A 56 7.58 -3.51 -1.61
C SER A 56 6.92 -2.59 -0.58
N SER A 57 7.12 -1.27 -0.68
CA SER A 57 6.31 -0.35 0.14
C SER A 57 4.84 -0.45 -0.28
N LEU A 58 3.90 -0.06 0.60
CA LEU A 58 2.48 -0.09 0.25
C LEU A 58 2.16 0.79 -0.96
N THR A 59 2.79 1.97 -1.05
CA THR A 59 2.64 2.85 -2.22
C THR A 59 3.15 2.19 -3.50
N ALA A 60 4.34 1.58 -3.48
CA ALA A 60 4.93 0.95 -4.65
C ALA A 60 4.14 -0.29 -5.10
N GLU A 61 3.72 -1.12 -4.14
CA GLU A 61 2.89 -2.28 -4.42
C GLU A 61 1.55 -1.84 -5.04
N ALA A 62 0.87 -0.86 -4.46
CA ALA A 62 -0.39 -0.35 -5.00
C ALA A 62 -0.22 0.24 -6.41
N ALA A 63 0.84 1.00 -6.65
CA ALA A 63 1.15 1.53 -7.99
C ALA A 63 1.34 0.41 -9.02
N ASN A 64 2.09 -0.64 -8.68
CA ASN A 64 2.28 -1.79 -9.55
C ASN A 64 0.95 -2.50 -9.85
N ARG A 65 0.13 -2.75 -8.82
CA ARG A 65 -1.17 -3.43 -8.97
C ARG A 65 -2.15 -2.64 -9.84
N VAL A 66 -2.23 -1.33 -9.63
CA VAL A 66 -3.04 -0.43 -10.46
C VAL A 66 -2.57 -0.46 -11.91
N PHE A 67 -1.25 -0.39 -12.13
CA PHE A 67 -0.67 -0.44 -13.47
C PHE A 67 -0.92 -1.77 -14.18
N GLU A 68 -0.80 -2.89 -13.46
CA GLU A 68 -1.04 -4.25 -13.96
C GLU A 68 -2.53 -4.59 -14.10
N LYS A 69 -3.41 -3.77 -13.51
CA LYS A 69 -4.86 -4.01 -13.40
C LYS A 69 -5.19 -5.34 -12.71
N ASP A 70 -4.37 -5.69 -11.72
CA ASP A 70 -4.44 -6.97 -11.01
C ASP A 70 -4.66 -6.72 -9.52
N ALA A 71 -5.80 -7.17 -9.00
CA ALA A 71 -6.10 -7.05 -7.58
C ALA A 71 -5.25 -8.04 -6.77
N PRO A 72 -4.56 -7.59 -5.72
CA PRO A 72 -3.67 -8.48 -4.99
C PRO A 72 -4.41 -9.55 -4.17
N SER A 73 -3.80 -10.72 -4.07
CA SER A 73 -4.18 -11.77 -3.12
C SER A 73 -2.95 -12.21 -2.33
N TYR A 74 -2.86 -11.78 -1.08
CA TYR A 74 -1.71 -12.06 -0.22
C TYR A 74 -1.91 -13.32 0.62
N SER A 75 -0.88 -14.18 0.66
CA SER A 75 -0.84 -15.32 1.57
C SER A 75 -0.27 -14.89 2.92
N THR A 76 -1.08 -14.95 3.98
CA THR A 76 -0.65 -14.65 5.36
C THR A 76 0.41 -15.63 5.90
N ARG A 77 0.62 -16.77 5.24
CA ARG A 77 1.68 -17.73 5.57
C ARG A 77 3.05 -17.28 5.08
N THR A 78 3.09 -16.56 3.97
CA THR A 78 4.32 -16.24 3.24
C THR A 78 4.53 -14.75 3.05
N ALA A 79 3.68 -13.90 3.60
CA ALA A 79 3.83 -12.47 3.58
C ALA A 79 3.40 -11.84 4.93
N GLY A 80 3.91 -10.63 5.19
CA GLY A 80 3.49 -9.82 6.31
C GLY A 80 3.71 -8.34 6.05
N LEU A 81 3.17 -7.50 6.93
CA LEU A 81 3.39 -6.06 6.95
C LEU A 81 4.49 -5.73 7.95
N PHE A 82 5.46 -4.94 7.51
CA PHE A 82 6.64 -4.61 8.30
C PHE A 82 7.03 -3.14 8.18
N THR A 83 7.65 -2.60 9.23
CA THR A 83 8.23 -1.24 9.23
C THR A 83 9.62 -1.18 8.62
N VAL A 84 10.25 -2.33 8.36
CA VAL A 84 11.59 -2.45 7.80
C VAL A 84 11.54 -3.31 6.54
N ALA A 85 12.05 -2.77 5.43
CA ALA A 85 12.18 -3.49 4.16
C ALA A 85 13.08 -4.73 4.31
N TYR A 86 12.76 -5.80 3.57
CA TYR A 86 13.52 -7.06 3.57
C TYR A 86 13.71 -7.72 4.95
N SER A 87 12.84 -7.44 5.91
CA SER A 87 12.88 -8.06 7.24
C SER A 87 11.66 -8.95 7.49
N TYR A 88 11.86 -10.05 8.20
CA TYR A 88 10.78 -10.91 8.69
C TYR A 88 10.85 -11.12 10.22
N ALA A 89 11.55 -10.22 10.92
CA ALA A 89 11.65 -10.23 12.37
C ALA A 89 10.32 -9.73 12.98
N ASP A 90 9.87 -10.38 14.06
CA ASP A 90 8.59 -10.07 14.70
C ASP A 90 8.56 -8.65 15.29
N GLU A 91 9.71 -8.11 15.71
CA GLU A 91 9.82 -6.73 16.21
C GLU A 91 9.56 -5.66 15.14
N HIS A 92 9.72 -6.01 13.86
CA HIS A 92 9.40 -5.11 12.74
C HIS A 92 7.98 -5.33 12.21
N ARG A 93 7.28 -6.37 12.68
CA ARG A 93 5.96 -6.75 12.16
C ARG A 93 4.90 -5.82 12.72
N LEU A 94 4.02 -5.34 11.85
CA LEU A 94 2.84 -4.60 12.28
C LEU A 94 1.76 -5.55 12.81
N ALA A 95 1.16 -5.18 13.93
CA ALA A 95 0.04 -5.91 14.52
C ALA A 95 -1.30 -5.61 13.84
N ALA A 96 -1.46 -4.40 13.30
CA ALA A 96 -2.65 -3.95 12.58
C ALA A 96 -2.28 -2.85 11.57
N PRO A 97 -3.02 -2.71 10.45
CA PRO A 97 -4.04 -3.63 9.97
C PRO A 97 -3.42 -4.95 9.51
N ASP A 98 -4.25 -5.94 9.20
CA ASP A 98 -3.78 -7.19 8.60
C ASP A 98 -3.61 -7.08 7.08
N LEU A 99 -2.98 -8.08 6.48
CA LEU A 99 -2.79 -8.14 5.03
C LEU A 99 -4.09 -8.25 4.24
N ALA A 100 -5.16 -8.79 4.83
CA ALA A 100 -6.45 -8.89 4.15
C ALA A 100 -7.03 -7.49 3.94
N LYS A 101 -7.05 -6.67 5.00
CA LYS A 101 -7.49 -5.27 4.93
C LYS A 101 -6.64 -4.45 3.96
N VAL A 102 -5.31 -4.61 3.98
CA VAL A 102 -4.43 -3.94 3.00
C VAL A 102 -4.74 -4.40 1.57
N GLY A 103 -4.97 -5.70 1.36
CA GLY A 103 -5.37 -6.24 0.06
C GLY A 103 -6.70 -5.65 -0.44
N GLU A 104 -7.70 -5.50 0.43
CA GLU A 104 -8.97 -4.85 0.09
C GLU A 104 -8.77 -3.39 -0.34
N VAL A 105 -8.00 -2.62 0.41
CA VAL A 105 -7.70 -1.21 0.12
C VAL A 105 -6.98 -1.06 -1.24
N ILE A 106 -5.97 -1.90 -1.51
CA ILE A 106 -5.28 -1.89 -2.81
C ILE A 106 -6.21 -2.39 -3.93
N GLY A 107 -7.04 -3.40 -3.68
CA GLY A 107 -8.02 -3.87 -4.65
C GLY A 107 -9.03 -2.79 -5.04
N GLN A 108 -9.43 -1.93 -4.11
CA GLN A 108 -10.26 -0.77 -4.42
C GLN A 108 -9.55 0.22 -5.35
N LEU A 109 -8.27 0.52 -5.08
CA LEU A 109 -7.47 1.36 -5.99
C LEU A 109 -7.38 0.79 -7.40
N VAL A 110 -7.20 -0.52 -7.54
CA VAL A 110 -7.18 -1.19 -8.84
C VAL A 110 -8.50 -0.99 -9.58
N ASN A 111 -9.65 -1.11 -8.89
CA ASN A 111 -10.95 -0.90 -9.51
C ASN A 111 -11.20 0.57 -9.89
N ASP A 112 -10.68 1.52 -9.11
CA ASP A 112 -10.92 2.95 -9.31
C ASP A 112 -9.98 3.59 -10.34
N LEU A 113 -8.74 3.07 -10.46
CA LEU A 113 -7.67 3.68 -11.26
C LEU A 113 -7.03 2.77 -12.32
N GLY A 114 -7.28 1.45 -12.29
CA GLY A 114 -6.73 0.46 -13.24
C GLY A 114 -7.54 0.34 -14.51
#